data_AF-A0A377DST5-F1
#
_entry.id   AF-A0A377DST5-F1
#
_cell.length_a   1.000
_cell.length_b   1.000
_cell.length_c   1.000
_cell.angle_alpha   90.00
_cell.angle_beta   90.00
_cell.angle_gamma   90.00
#
_symmetry.space_group_name_H-M   'P 1'
#
loop_
_entity.id
_entity.type
_entity.pdbx_description
1 polymer ?
#
loop_
_entity_poly.entity_id
_entity_poly.type
_entity_poly.pdbx_seq_one_letter_code
_entity_poly.pdbx_strand_id
1 'polypeptide(L)'
;MGSQVTSLRTGYSYTSVIVVSGESSVYLNGDTTISGEFPLGFAGVIRVQDKALLEIGSGATLTMQDIDSFEHHGTRTPELTYADSGAKIVNKGTVEIQNLGFAFVTGENTTGINSGTISLLQNGKDPAPSPIVLLATNGGSATNAGTITGKVTEQHSVFNKYSTGTSNSFIFNNDVSSITGLVAQSNSTIINTDSGIIDLYGRGSVGMLAIADSTAENQGKITLDSMWVDANDTTAMRDIASNSAIDFGTGVGVGTDSYSGAGKNATAINQLGGVINYL
;
A
#
# COMPACT_ATOMS: atom_id res chain seq x y z
N MET A 1 -5.22 16.52 32.23
CA MET A 1 -5.11 15.06 32.01
C MET A 1 -6.26 14.68 31.09
N GLY A 2 -5.97 14.52 29.80
CA GLY A 2 -6.98 14.07 28.83
C GLY A 2 -7.29 12.60 29.10
N SER A 3 -8.57 12.23 29.09
CA SER A 3 -8.98 10.84 29.25
C SER A 3 -8.35 10.00 28.14
N GLN A 4 -7.63 8.95 28.53
CA GLN A 4 -7.12 7.92 27.64
C GLN A 4 -8.26 7.48 26.70
N VAL A 5 -8.02 7.47 25.39
CA VAL A 5 -8.98 6.96 24.42
C VAL A 5 -9.27 5.51 24.80
N THR A 6 -10.56 5.18 24.96
CA THR A 6 -10.96 3.88 25.51
C THR A 6 -10.40 2.74 24.65
N SER A 7 -9.57 1.89 25.25
CA SER A 7 -8.86 0.77 24.61
C SER A 7 -9.76 -0.47 24.37
N LEU A 8 -11.06 -0.26 24.17
CA LEU A 8 -12.09 -1.30 24.33
C LEU A 8 -12.98 -1.49 23.10
N ARG A 9 -12.63 -0.93 21.94
CA ARG A 9 -13.38 -1.17 20.72
C ARG A 9 -12.77 -2.37 19.97
N THR A 10 -13.41 -3.52 20.10
CA THR A 10 -13.05 -4.75 19.38
C THR A 10 -13.88 -4.84 18.09
N GLY A 11 -13.30 -4.58 16.91
CA GLY A 11 -13.99 -4.81 15.62
C GLY A 11 -13.55 -3.92 14.45
N TYR A 12 -13.95 -4.32 13.24
CA TYR A 12 -13.81 -3.53 12.01
C TYR A 12 -14.86 -2.42 11.93
N SER A 13 -14.48 -1.23 11.46
CA SER A 13 -15.40 -0.13 11.20
C SER A 13 -15.27 0.39 9.78
N TYR A 14 -16.39 0.53 9.07
CA TYR A 14 -16.43 1.21 7.78
C TYR A 14 -16.52 2.74 7.93
N THR A 15 -16.33 3.26 9.14
CA THR A 15 -16.42 4.70 9.41
C THR A 15 -15.09 5.37 9.11
N SER A 16 -15.11 6.26 8.11
CA SER A 16 -14.04 7.20 7.84
C SER A 16 -14.18 8.46 8.67
N VAL A 17 -13.07 9.16 8.90
CA VAL A 17 -13.09 10.47 9.60
C VAL A 17 -13.73 11.53 8.71
N ILE A 18 -13.40 11.50 7.42
CA ILE A 18 -13.94 12.38 6.40
C ILE A 18 -14.61 11.53 5.31
N VAL A 19 -15.85 11.88 4.96
CA VAL A 19 -16.57 11.29 3.82
C VAL A 19 -16.91 12.40 2.83
N VAL A 20 -16.47 12.22 1.59
CA VAL A 20 -16.77 13.10 0.46
C VAL A 20 -17.62 12.30 -0.53
N SER A 21 -18.81 12.80 -0.84
CA SER A 21 -19.82 12.09 -1.65
C SER A 21 -20.39 13.02 -2.72
N GLY A 22 -20.97 12.41 -3.75
CA GLY A 22 -21.44 13.09 -4.94
C GLY A 22 -20.26 13.67 -5.72
N GLU A 23 -20.54 14.36 -6.83
CA GLU A 23 -19.52 15.00 -7.69
C GLU A 23 -18.78 16.19 -7.00
N SER A 24 -18.66 16.15 -5.67
CA SER A 24 -17.90 17.04 -4.80
C SER A 24 -16.39 16.82 -4.97
N SER A 25 -15.59 17.81 -4.60
CA SER A 25 -14.13 17.73 -4.66
C SER A 25 -13.48 18.33 -3.42
N VAL A 26 -12.42 17.68 -2.94
CA VAL A 26 -11.53 18.17 -1.89
C VAL A 26 -10.13 18.36 -2.48
N TYR A 27 -9.53 19.52 -2.19
CA TYR A 27 -8.19 19.87 -2.65
C TYR A 27 -7.30 20.17 -1.44
N LEU A 28 -6.15 19.50 -1.35
CA LEU A 28 -5.09 19.75 -0.37
C LEU A 28 -3.94 20.47 -1.09
N ASN A 29 -3.81 21.79 -0.93
CA ASN A 29 -2.90 22.64 -1.73
C ASN A 29 -1.73 23.25 -0.94
N GLY A 30 -1.50 22.78 0.28
CA GLY A 30 -0.38 23.19 1.13
C GLY A 30 -0.01 22.06 2.07
N ASP A 31 0.83 22.36 3.05
CA ASP A 31 1.26 21.36 4.02
C ASP A 31 0.08 20.93 4.90
N THR A 32 -0.22 19.64 4.86
CA THR A 32 -1.32 18.99 5.57
C THR A 32 -0.75 17.84 6.39
N THR A 33 -1.04 17.82 7.68
CA THR A 33 -0.62 16.73 8.58
C THR A 33 -1.86 16.02 9.13
N ILE A 34 -1.86 14.70 9.06
CA ILE A 34 -2.82 13.83 9.74
C ILE A 34 -2.05 13.07 10.83
N SER A 35 -2.30 13.40 12.08
CA SER A 35 -1.60 12.84 13.25
C SER A 35 -2.60 12.42 14.32
N GLY A 36 -2.23 11.44 15.14
CA GLY A 36 -3.02 11.02 16.31
C GLY A 36 -3.18 9.50 16.40
N GLU A 37 -3.94 9.05 17.40
CA GLU A 37 -4.23 7.63 17.60
C GLU A 37 -5.41 7.19 16.73
N PHE A 38 -5.19 6.17 15.89
CA PHE A 38 -6.25 5.52 15.09
C PHE A 38 -6.43 4.06 15.49
N PRO A 39 -6.94 3.78 16.72
CA PRO A 39 -6.91 2.45 17.32
C PRO A 39 -7.88 1.43 16.67
N LEU A 40 -8.54 1.74 15.54
CA LEU A 40 -9.54 0.87 14.91
C LEU A 40 -9.41 0.85 13.40
N GLY A 41 -9.66 -0.31 12.79
CA GLY A 41 -9.70 -0.48 11.33
C GLY A 41 -10.80 0.38 10.71
N PHE A 42 -10.44 1.58 10.28
CA PHE A 42 -11.22 2.52 9.49
C PHE A 42 -11.14 2.13 8.01
N ALA A 43 -12.18 2.35 7.19
CA ALA A 43 -12.11 2.03 5.76
C ALA A 43 -11.07 2.87 4.98
N GLY A 44 -10.76 4.04 5.51
CA GLY A 44 -9.76 5.03 5.11
C GLY A 44 -9.97 6.26 6.01
N VAL A 45 -8.94 7.05 6.32
CA VAL A 45 -9.16 8.31 7.07
C VAL A 45 -10.05 9.24 6.24
N ILE A 46 -9.76 9.32 4.94
CA ILE A 46 -10.55 10.05 3.96
C ILE A 46 -11.20 9.04 3.00
N ARG A 47 -12.53 9.01 2.97
CA ARG A 47 -13.30 8.25 2.00
C ARG A 47 -13.91 9.19 0.96
N VAL A 48 -13.66 8.89 -0.30
CA VAL A 48 -14.27 9.53 -1.47
C VAL A 48 -15.16 8.52 -2.19
N GLN A 49 -16.38 8.92 -2.54
CA GLN A 49 -17.37 8.03 -3.14
C GLN A 49 -18.31 8.79 -4.08
N ASP A 50 -19.08 8.04 -4.88
CA ASP A 50 -20.08 8.57 -5.82
C ASP A 50 -19.52 9.66 -6.75
N LYS A 51 -18.41 9.33 -7.44
CA LYS A 51 -17.67 10.23 -8.34
C LYS A 51 -16.98 11.44 -7.68
N ALA A 52 -16.88 11.48 -6.35
CA ALA A 52 -16.12 12.51 -5.67
C ALA A 52 -14.63 12.49 -6.05
N LEU A 53 -13.96 13.62 -5.83
CA LEU A 53 -12.53 13.80 -6.05
C LEU A 53 -11.80 14.16 -4.75
N LEU A 54 -10.67 13.51 -4.49
CA LEU A 54 -9.61 14.00 -3.62
C LEU A 54 -8.38 14.29 -4.47
N GLU A 55 -7.88 15.53 -4.41
CA GLU A 55 -6.63 15.92 -5.05
C GLU A 55 -5.63 16.50 -4.03
N ILE A 56 -4.42 15.94 -3.99
CA ILE A 56 -3.25 16.57 -3.37
C ILE A 56 -2.55 17.36 -4.46
N GLY A 57 -2.57 18.68 -4.34
CA GLY A 57 -2.12 19.62 -5.35
C GLY A 57 -0.61 19.59 -5.56
N SER A 58 -0.16 20.11 -6.71
CA SER A 58 1.27 20.28 -6.97
C SER A 58 1.88 21.26 -5.96
N GLY A 59 3.01 20.90 -5.38
CA GLY A 59 3.68 21.67 -4.33
C GLY A 59 3.06 21.51 -2.93
N ALA A 60 2.00 20.71 -2.77
CA ALA A 60 1.45 20.37 -1.46
C ALA A 60 2.18 19.17 -0.84
N THR A 61 2.17 19.09 0.48
CA THR A 61 2.68 17.95 1.25
C THR A 61 1.56 17.39 2.11
N LEU A 62 1.35 16.07 2.08
CA LEU A 62 0.48 15.33 2.98
C LEU A 62 1.31 14.36 3.81
N THR A 63 1.43 14.62 5.12
CA THR A 63 2.23 13.80 6.03
C THR A 63 1.36 13.06 7.05
N MET A 64 1.66 11.78 7.24
CA MET A 64 1.02 10.87 8.19
C MET A 64 2.07 9.89 8.73
N GLN A 65 3.09 10.41 9.39
CA GLN A 65 4.15 9.62 10.02
C GLN A 65 3.97 9.50 11.55
N ASP A 66 3.17 10.39 12.15
CA ASP A 66 2.96 10.49 13.60
C ASP A 66 1.72 9.68 14.06
N ILE A 67 1.61 8.41 13.65
CA ILE A 67 0.56 7.50 14.12
C ILE A 67 1.17 6.34 14.89
N ASP A 68 0.95 6.38 16.20
CA ASP A 68 1.65 5.53 17.17
C ASP A 68 0.98 4.18 17.44
N SER A 69 -0.30 4.00 17.06
CA SER A 69 -1.00 2.74 17.29
C SER A 69 -1.97 2.37 16.17
N PHE A 70 -1.77 1.14 15.68
CA PHE A 70 -2.71 0.39 14.86
C PHE A 70 -2.94 -0.95 15.58
N GLU A 71 -4.14 -1.17 16.11
CA GLU A 71 -4.54 -2.47 16.67
C GLU A 71 -5.50 -3.12 15.68
N HIS A 72 -4.99 -3.98 14.81
CA HIS A 72 -5.78 -4.61 13.74
C HIS A 72 -6.16 -6.07 14.00
N HIS A 73 -5.93 -6.62 15.19
CA HIS A 73 -6.36 -7.98 15.59
C HIS A 73 -6.11 -9.08 14.51
N GLY A 74 -4.95 -9.03 13.84
CA GLY A 74 -4.58 -10.02 12.81
C GLY A 74 -5.18 -9.75 11.42
N THR A 75 -5.66 -8.54 11.19
CA THR A 75 -6.31 -8.14 9.93
C THR A 75 -5.53 -7.01 9.25
N ARG A 76 -5.76 -6.77 7.96
CA ARG A 76 -4.96 -5.81 7.18
C ARG A 76 -5.27 -4.36 7.59
N THR A 77 -4.21 -3.57 7.79
CA THR A 77 -4.22 -2.11 7.95
C THR A 77 -4.75 -1.44 6.67
N PRO A 78 -5.90 -0.74 6.70
CA PRO A 78 -6.47 -0.08 5.52
C PRO A 78 -5.65 1.13 5.07
N GLU A 79 -5.66 1.49 3.79
CA GLU A 79 -4.95 2.66 3.28
C GLU A 79 -5.44 3.99 3.90
N LEU A 80 -4.61 5.04 3.83
CA LEU A 80 -4.97 6.38 4.29
C LEU A 80 -6.26 6.88 3.62
N THR A 81 -6.40 6.60 2.33
CA THR A 81 -7.53 7.04 1.52
C THR A 81 -8.28 5.85 0.93
N TYR A 82 -9.59 6.01 0.80
CA TYR A 82 -10.48 5.00 0.23
C TYR A 82 -11.34 5.64 -0.85
N ALA A 83 -11.37 5.04 -2.04
CA ALA A 83 -12.24 5.43 -3.14
C ALA A 83 -13.17 4.30 -3.54
N ASP A 84 -14.45 4.61 -3.75
CA ASP A 84 -15.40 3.72 -4.39
C ASP A 84 -16.36 4.43 -5.36
N SER A 85 -17.21 3.66 -6.04
CA SER A 85 -18.38 4.17 -6.77
C SER A 85 -18.04 5.27 -7.79
N GLY A 86 -16.97 5.08 -8.55
CA GLY A 86 -16.52 5.99 -9.60
C GLY A 86 -15.69 7.18 -9.10
N ALA A 87 -15.34 7.22 -7.81
CA ALA A 87 -14.52 8.30 -7.23
C ALA A 87 -13.07 8.27 -7.71
N LYS A 88 -12.38 9.39 -7.47
CA LYS A 88 -11.00 9.60 -7.91
C LYS A 88 -10.13 10.13 -6.77
N ILE A 89 -8.94 9.53 -6.62
CA ILE A 89 -7.87 10.02 -5.77
C ILE A 89 -6.70 10.39 -6.68
N VAL A 90 -6.17 11.60 -6.53
CA VAL A 90 -5.06 12.10 -7.35
C VAL A 90 -4.00 12.72 -6.44
N ASN A 91 -2.78 12.21 -6.51
CA ASN A 91 -1.60 12.84 -5.91
C ASN A 91 -0.76 13.53 -6.99
N LYS A 92 -0.60 14.85 -6.90
CA LYS A 92 0.35 15.65 -7.71
C LYS A 92 1.47 16.27 -6.85
N GLY A 93 1.38 16.14 -5.52
CA GLY A 93 2.32 16.69 -4.56
C GLY A 93 3.18 15.61 -3.92
N THR A 94 3.51 15.81 -2.66
CA THR A 94 4.30 14.87 -1.85
C THR A 94 3.39 14.21 -0.81
N VAL A 95 3.45 12.89 -0.69
CA VAL A 95 2.80 12.11 0.35
C VAL A 95 3.86 11.39 1.15
N GLU A 96 3.82 11.53 2.47
CA GLU A 96 4.74 10.90 3.42
C GLU A 96 3.94 10.09 4.43
N ILE A 97 4.07 8.77 4.37
CA ILE A 97 3.28 7.82 5.16
C ILE A 97 4.19 6.84 5.88
N GLN A 98 3.69 6.28 6.98
CA GLN A 98 4.40 5.29 7.77
C GLN A 98 3.47 4.12 8.13
N ASN A 99 3.94 2.89 7.92
CA ASN A 99 3.25 1.62 8.20
C ASN A 99 1.91 1.39 7.51
N LEU A 100 1.45 2.34 6.69
CA LEU A 100 0.14 2.38 6.07
C LEU A 100 0.28 2.61 4.57
N GLY A 101 -0.59 2.00 3.77
CA GLY A 101 -0.71 2.33 2.35
C GLY A 101 -1.32 3.70 2.07
N PHE A 102 -1.23 4.19 0.84
CA PHE A 102 -1.80 5.49 0.46
C PHE A 102 -3.27 5.40 0.03
N ALA A 103 -3.60 4.59 -0.98
CA ALA A 103 -4.95 4.60 -1.56
C ALA A 103 -5.51 3.20 -1.86
N PHE A 104 -6.69 2.93 -1.29
CA PHE A 104 -7.54 1.79 -1.60
C PHE A 104 -8.61 2.22 -2.60
N VAL A 105 -8.65 1.60 -3.77
CA VAL A 105 -9.51 1.97 -4.89
C VAL A 105 -10.36 0.76 -5.25
N THR A 106 -11.67 0.82 -5.07
CA THR A 106 -12.57 -0.32 -5.33
C THR A 106 -13.74 0.04 -6.23
N GLY A 107 -14.16 -0.89 -7.07
CA GLY A 107 -15.33 -0.72 -7.93
C GLY A 107 -15.01 -0.09 -9.28
N GLU A 108 -15.84 -0.42 -10.26
CA GLU A 108 -15.71 0.08 -11.63
C GLU A 108 -15.63 1.61 -11.70
N ASN A 109 -14.83 2.11 -12.65
CA ASN A 109 -14.60 3.54 -12.90
C ASN A 109 -13.95 4.32 -11.73
N THR A 110 -13.55 3.64 -10.67
CA THR A 110 -12.84 4.25 -9.55
C THR A 110 -11.33 4.23 -9.81
N THR A 111 -10.65 5.37 -9.59
CA THR A 111 -9.25 5.52 -9.99
C THR A 111 -8.37 6.12 -8.89
N GLY A 112 -7.18 5.57 -8.67
CA GLY A 112 -6.11 6.18 -7.88
C GLY A 112 -4.90 6.52 -8.75
N ILE A 113 -4.46 7.78 -8.75
CA ILE A 113 -3.38 8.24 -9.63
C ILE A 113 -2.29 8.92 -8.78
N ASN A 114 -1.06 8.43 -8.89
CA ASN A 114 0.12 9.13 -8.41
C ASN A 114 0.87 9.78 -9.58
N SER A 115 0.96 11.10 -9.60
CA SER A 115 1.81 11.88 -10.50
C SER A 115 2.85 12.71 -9.75
N GLY A 116 2.87 12.62 -8.41
CA GLY A 116 3.83 13.26 -7.53
C GLY A 116 4.76 12.25 -6.88
N THR A 117 5.10 12.47 -5.61
CA THR A 117 5.95 11.57 -4.82
C THR A 117 5.15 10.95 -3.68
N ILE A 118 5.35 9.65 -3.44
CA ILE A 118 4.86 8.94 -2.26
C ILE A 118 6.06 8.26 -1.59
N SER A 119 6.32 8.60 -0.33
CA SER A 119 7.34 7.98 0.51
C SER A 119 6.67 7.19 1.63
N LEU A 120 6.99 5.90 1.73
CA LEU A 120 6.46 4.97 2.73
C LEU A 120 7.60 4.40 3.58
N LEU A 121 7.52 4.61 4.89
CA LEU A 121 8.39 3.95 5.87
C LEU A 121 7.66 2.77 6.51
N GLN A 122 8.34 1.65 6.68
CA GLN A 122 7.84 0.51 7.46
C GLN A 122 8.79 0.25 8.64
N ASN A 123 8.30 0.50 9.85
CA ASN A 123 8.97 0.24 11.12
C ASN A 123 8.06 -0.43 12.17
N GLY A 124 6.76 -0.57 11.87
CA GLY A 124 5.77 -1.09 12.80
C GLY A 124 5.96 -2.58 13.08
N LYS A 125 5.92 -2.94 14.38
CA LYS A 125 5.98 -4.32 14.85
C LYS A 125 4.67 -5.10 14.64
N ASP A 126 3.57 -4.40 14.37
CA ASP A 126 2.21 -4.97 14.16
C ASP A 126 2.32 -6.18 13.21
N PRO A 127 1.70 -7.34 13.48
CA PRO A 127 1.67 -8.48 12.56
C PRO A 127 1.02 -8.20 11.19
N ALA A 128 0.35 -7.07 11.02
CA ALA A 128 -0.37 -6.74 9.80
C ALA A 128 0.35 -5.86 8.78
N PRO A 129 1.52 -5.26 9.04
CA PRO A 129 1.83 -3.94 8.55
C PRO A 129 2.16 -3.91 7.06
N SER A 130 2.24 -5.05 6.36
CA SER A 130 2.68 -5.22 4.96
C SER A 130 1.95 -4.23 4.02
N PRO A 131 2.46 -3.00 3.88
CA PRO A 131 1.63 -1.91 3.39
C PRO A 131 1.61 -1.96 1.87
N ILE A 132 0.47 -1.60 1.29
CA ILE A 132 0.31 -1.52 -0.16
C ILE A 132 0.15 -0.05 -0.52
N VAL A 133 1.07 0.52 -1.30
CA VAL A 133 1.01 1.97 -1.59
C VAL A 133 -0.27 2.31 -2.35
N LEU A 134 -0.55 1.61 -3.45
CA LEU A 134 -1.81 1.72 -4.20
C LEU A 134 -2.46 0.35 -4.39
N LEU A 135 -3.66 0.15 -3.87
CA LEU A 135 -4.43 -1.09 -4.03
C LEU A 135 -5.69 -0.82 -4.87
N ALA A 136 -5.81 -1.49 -6.02
CA ALA A 136 -7.00 -1.51 -6.86
C ALA A 136 -7.74 -2.85 -6.74
N THR A 137 -9.05 -2.82 -6.47
CA THR A 137 -9.89 -4.01 -6.32
C THR A 137 -11.24 -3.90 -7.04
N ASN A 138 -11.87 -5.04 -7.35
CA ASN A 138 -13.25 -5.13 -7.82
C ASN A 138 -13.57 -4.24 -9.04
N GLY A 139 -12.71 -4.22 -10.05
CA GLY A 139 -12.87 -3.35 -11.23
C GLY A 139 -12.23 -1.97 -11.10
N GLY A 140 -11.60 -1.66 -9.97
CA GLY A 140 -10.85 -0.42 -9.77
C GLY A 140 -9.57 -0.37 -10.59
N SER A 141 -8.97 0.82 -10.69
CA SER A 141 -7.66 0.98 -11.33
C SER A 141 -6.74 1.93 -10.57
N ALA A 142 -5.44 1.64 -10.61
CA ALA A 142 -4.43 2.55 -10.07
C ALA A 142 -3.28 2.78 -11.05
N THR A 143 -2.72 3.98 -11.05
CA THR A 143 -1.63 4.37 -11.95
C THR A 143 -0.55 5.13 -11.19
N ASN A 144 0.69 4.69 -11.36
CA ASN A 144 1.87 5.44 -10.95
C ASN A 144 2.54 6.06 -12.18
N ALA A 145 2.52 7.37 -12.24
CA ALA A 145 3.25 8.20 -13.21
C ALA A 145 4.29 9.12 -12.55
N GLY A 146 4.40 9.07 -11.22
CA GLY A 146 5.39 9.77 -10.42
C GLY A 146 6.37 8.81 -9.75
N THR A 147 6.76 9.11 -8.52
CA THR A 147 7.72 8.32 -7.75
C THR A 147 7.06 7.70 -6.53
N ILE A 148 7.27 6.41 -6.33
CA ILE A 148 6.97 5.68 -5.09
C ILE A 148 8.30 5.21 -4.51
N THR A 149 8.56 5.54 -3.26
CA THR A 149 9.71 5.04 -2.50
C THR A 149 9.23 4.37 -1.23
N GLY A 150 9.56 3.08 -1.06
CA GLY A 150 9.25 2.32 0.14
C GLY A 150 10.52 1.87 0.85
N LYS A 151 10.61 2.06 2.17
CA LYS A 151 11.78 1.63 2.96
C LYS A 151 11.35 0.88 4.22
N VAL A 152 11.88 -0.32 4.39
CA VAL A 152 11.81 -1.06 5.66
C VAL A 152 12.90 -0.54 6.58
N THR A 153 12.56 0.36 7.49
CA THR A 153 13.52 1.02 8.38
C THR A 153 13.79 0.25 9.68
N GLU A 154 12.96 -0.73 10.00
CA GLU A 154 13.22 -1.67 11.10
C GLU A 154 12.99 -3.12 10.64
N GLN A 155 14.04 -3.93 10.61
CA GLN A 155 14.03 -5.32 10.11
C GLN A 155 12.99 -6.21 10.78
N HIS A 156 12.64 -5.95 12.04
CA HIS A 156 11.60 -6.72 12.71
C HIS A 156 10.21 -6.53 12.09
N SER A 157 9.98 -5.53 11.23
CA SER A 157 8.68 -5.29 10.60
C SER A 157 8.44 -6.22 9.42
N VAL A 158 9.49 -6.87 8.88
CA VAL A 158 9.35 -7.92 7.87
C VAL A 158 8.68 -9.13 8.51
N PHE A 159 7.63 -9.64 7.86
CA PHE A 159 6.68 -10.50 8.55
C PHE A 159 6.35 -11.79 7.81
N ASN A 160 6.39 -12.90 8.55
CA ASN A 160 5.80 -14.19 8.18
C ASN A 160 4.37 -14.26 8.72
N LYS A 161 3.38 -14.16 7.84
CA LYS A 161 1.96 -14.19 8.22
C LYS A 161 1.53 -15.54 8.76
N TYR A 162 2.04 -16.64 8.20
CA TYR A 162 1.73 -17.99 8.68
C TYR A 162 2.19 -18.24 10.11
N SER A 163 3.22 -17.53 10.60
CA SER A 163 3.67 -17.63 12.00
C SER A 163 2.57 -17.27 13.02
N THR A 164 1.53 -16.55 12.60
CA THR A 164 0.35 -16.21 13.41
C THR A 164 -0.89 -17.05 13.10
N GLY A 165 -0.77 -18.03 12.20
CA GLY A 165 -1.90 -18.82 11.69
C GLY A 165 -2.82 -18.03 10.76
N THR A 166 -2.34 -16.92 10.16
CA THR A 166 -3.10 -16.08 9.24
C THR A 166 -2.44 -16.02 7.86
N SER A 167 -3.16 -15.53 6.85
CA SER A 167 -2.63 -15.16 5.54
C SER A 167 -3.42 -14.00 4.95
N ASN A 168 -2.87 -13.34 3.93
CA ASN A 168 -3.47 -12.21 3.25
C ASN A 168 -3.46 -12.44 1.73
N SER A 169 -4.65 -12.39 1.12
CA SER A 169 -4.85 -12.62 -0.31
C SER A 169 -4.41 -11.46 -1.20
N PHE A 170 -4.03 -10.31 -0.63
CA PHE A 170 -3.46 -9.16 -1.33
C PHE A 170 -1.93 -9.19 -1.42
N ILE A 171 -1.26 -10.22 -0.85
CA ILE A 171 0.19 -10.31 -0.74
C ILE A 171 0.70 -11.49 -1.56
N PHE A 172 1.85 -11.30 -2.22
CA PHE A 172 2.47 -12.30 -3.07
C PHE A 172 3.02 -13.51 -2.28
N ASN A 173 3.81 -13.25 -1.24
CA ASN A 173 4.47 -14.25 -0.40
C ASN A 173 4.13 -13.99 1.08
N ASN A 174 3.37 -14.88 1.70
CA ASN A 174 2.95 -14.79 3.09
C ASN A 174 4.00 -15.34 4.06
N ASP A 175 5.02 -16.07 3.60
CA ASP A 175 6.18 -16.45 4.41
C ASP A 175 7.10 -15.25 4.69
N VAL A 176 7.21 -14.31 3.74
CA VAL A 176 8.02 -13.09 3.89
C VAL A 176 7.34 -11.91 3.19
N SER A 177 6.84 -10.96 3.97
CA SER A 177 6.13 -9.79 3.45
C SER A 177 6.57 -8.48 4.10
N SER A 178 6.69 -7.44 3.27
CA SER A 178 6.85 -6.05 3.70
C SER A 178 6.04 -5.12 2.79
N ILE A 179 6.69 -4.23 2.05
CA ILE A 179 6.07 -3.20 1.23
C ILE A 179 5.72 -3.74 -0.15
N THR A 180 4.49 -3.49 -0.58
CA THR A 180 4.10 -3.63 -1.99
C THR A 180 3.81 -2.28 -2.60
N GLY A 181 4.38 -1.98 -3.77
CA GLY A 181 4.12 -0.73 -4.48
C GLY A 181 2.68 -0.66 -4.98
N LEU A 182 2.34 -1.47 -5.96
CA LEU A 182 0.99 -1.50 -6.53
C LEU A 182 0.40 -2.91 -6.50
N VAL A 183 -0.89 -3.03 -6.20
CA VAL A 183 -1.64 -4.29 -6.27
C VAL A 183 -2.93 -4.11 -7.08
N ALA A 184 -3.20 -5.03 -8.00
CA ALA A 184 -4.50 -5.23 -8.62
C ALA A 184 -5.10 -6.57 -8.18
N GLN A 185 -6.33 -6.57 -7.67
CA GLN A 185 -7.07 -7.79 -7.33
C GLN A 185 -8.50 -7.76 -7.90
N SER A 186 -9.07 -8.91 -8.26
CA SER A 186 -10.48 -9.07 -8.61
C SER A 186 -10.91 -8.17 -9.78
N ASN A 187 -10.46 -8.51 -10.99
CA ASN A 187 -10.76 -7.79 -12.24
C ASN A 187 -10.25 -6.32 -12.27
N SER A 188 -9.10 -6.05 -11.67
CA SER A 188 -8.54 -4.70 -11.58
C SER A 188 -7.30 -4.51 -12.44
N THR A 189 -6.90 -3.26 -12.64
CA THR A 189 -5.68 -2.93 -13.41
C THR A 189 -4.78 -1.97 -12.66
N ILE A 190 -3.49 -2.27 -12.62
CA ILE A 190 -2.46 -1.34 -12.16
C ILE A 190 -1.41 -1.10 -13.24
N ILE A 191 -0.94 0.15 -13.35
CA ILE A 191 0.05 0.56 -14.34
C ILE A 191 1.14 1.40 -13.67
N ASN A 192 2.39 1.04 -13.87
CA ASN A 192 3.53 1.94 -13.67
C ASN A 192 3.92 2.47 -15.05
N THR A 193 3.64 3.75 -15.33
CA THR A 193 3.85 4.34 -16.66
C THR A 193 5.34 4.47 -16.98
N ASP A 194 5.67 4.84 -18.22
CA ASP A 194 7.04 5.10 -18.67
C ASP A 194 7.82 6.11 -17.79
N SER A 195 7.14 7.13 -17.26
CA SER A 195 7.67 8.09 -16.29
C SER A 195 7.67 7.59 -14.84
N GLY A 196 6.98 6.48 -14.57
CA GLY A 196 6.76 5.95 -13.23
C GLY A 196 8.00 5.28 -12.65
N ILE A 197 8.32 5.61 -11.40
CA ILE A 197 9.42 5.02 -10.63
C ILE A 197 8.87 4.37 -9.36
N ILE A 198 9.28 3.13 -9.11
CA ILE A 198 9.01 2.39 -7.87
C ILE A 198 10.35 1.90 -7.32
N ASP A 199 10.82 2.50 -6.24
CA ASP A 199 12.06 2.10 -5.57
C ASP A 199 11.74 1.55 -4.18
N LEU A 200 11.98 0.25 -3.97
CA LEU A 200 11.67 -0.45 -2.73
C LEU A 200 12.95 -0.97 -2.08
N TYR A 201 13.09 -0.69 -0.79
CA TYR A 201 14.27 -1.05 0.00
C TYR A 201 13.84 -1.91 1.18
N GLY A 202 14.49 -3.07 1.30
CA GLY A 202 14.23 -4.05 2.33
C GLY A 202 13.52 -5.30 1.82
N ARG A 203 13.57 -6.30 2.68
CA ARG A 203 13.23 -7.68 2.38
C ARG A 203 11.72 -7.93 2.30
N GLY A 204 11.29 -8.85 1.43
CA GLY A 204 9.88 -9.21 1.23
C GLY A 204 9.08 -8.18 0.43
N SER A 205 9.78 -7.30 -0.31
CA SER A 205 9.18 -6.21 -1.06
C SER A 205 8.69 -6.68 -2.44
N VAL A 206 7.58 -6.09 -2.90
CA VAL A 206 6.99 -6.40 -4.20
C VAL A 206 6.71 -5.11 -4.96
N GLY A 207 7.28 -4.94 -6.15
CA GLY A 207 7.06 -3.73 -6.96
C GLY A 207 5.60 -3.60 -7.38
N MET A 208 5.13 -4.61 -8.11
CA MET A 208 3.76 -4.67 -8.64
C MET A 208 3.20 -6.09 -8.58
N LEU A 209 1.89 -6.23 -8.33
CA LEU A 209 1.24 -7.51 -8.13
C LEU A 209 -0.16 -7.57 -8.77
N ALA A 210 -0.44 -8.62 -9.54
CA ALA A 210 -1.77 -8.89 -10.09
C ALA A 210 -2.35 -10.21 -9.56
N ILE A 211 -3.62 -10.21 -9.16
CA ILE A 211 -4.30 -11.38 -8.55
C ILE A 211 -5.74 -11.45 -9.06
N ALA A 212 -6.27 -12.66 -9.31
CA ALA A 212 -7.68 -12.90 -9.63
C ALA A 212 -8.23 -12.03 -10.78
N ASP A 213 -7.97 -12.48 -12.01
CA ASP A 213 -8.46 -11.86 -13.26
C ASP A 213 -7.98 -10.41 -13.45
N SER A 214 -6.87 -10.04 -12.81
CA SER A 214 -6.33 -8.68 -12.80
C SER A 214 -5.05 -8.55 -13.64
N THR A 215 -4.69 -7.31 -13.97
CA THR A 215 -3.51 -6.99 -14.78
C THR A 215 -2.56 -6.02 -14.08
N ALA A 216 -1.26 -6.29 -14.13
CA ALA A 216 -0.20 -5.39 -13.72
C ALA A 216 0.75 -5.11 -14.88
N GLU A 217 0.93 -3.84 -15.24
CA GLU A 217 1.79 -3.43 -16.36
C GLU A 217 2.89 -2.48 -15.90
N ASN A 218 4.15 -2.88 -16.07
CA ASN A 218 5.30 -2.01 -15.89
C ASN A 218 5.78 -1.49 -17.25
N GLN A 219 5.75 -0.18 -17.44
CA GLN A 219 6.34 0.55 -18.56
C GLN A 219 7.53 1.41 -18.10
N GLY A 220 7.62 1.71 -16.80
CA GLY A 220 8.67 2.53 -16.21
C GLY A 220 9.74 1.71 -15.49
N LYS A 221 10.24 2.27 -14.39
CA LYS A 221 11.34 1.68 -13.61
C LYS A 221 10.86 1.12 -12.29
N ILE A 222 11.30 -0.10 -12.00
CA ILE A 222 11.21 -0.71 -10.68
C ILE A 222 12.64 -1.04 -10.20
N THR A 223 12.99 -0.62 -9.00
CA THR A 223 14.24 -0.98 -8.32
C THR A 223 13.90 -1.66 -7.00
N LEU A 224 14.52 -2.81 -6.74
CA LEU A 224 14.47 -3.47 -5.44
C LEU A 224 15.88 -3.59 -4.89
N ASP A 225 16.09 -3.09 -3.68
CA ASP A 225 17.27 -3.40 -2.87
C ASP A 225 16.79 -4.22 -1.67
N SER A 226 16.61 -5.52 -1.90
CA SER A 226 16.01 -6.43 -0.93
C SER A 226 16.90 -6.74 0.27
N MET A 227 18.19 -6.41 0.16
CA MET A 227 19.18 -6.60 1.23
C MET A 227 19.48 -5.30 1.98
N TRP A 228 18.88 -4.19 1.57
CA TRP A 228 19.03 -2.91 2.25
C TRP A 228 18.63 -2.99 3.72
N VAL A 229 19.44 -2.33 4.56
CA VAL A 229 19.19 -2.16 5.99
C VAL A 229 19.37 -0.68 6.31
N ASP A 230 18.43 -0.09 7.03
CA ASP A 230 18.59 1.29 7.47
C ASP A 230 19.79 1.42 8.40
N ALA A 231 20.57 2.49 8.22
CA ALA A 231 21.77 2.72 9.02
C ALA A 231 21.48 2.92 10.51
N ASN A 232 20.25 3.30 10.86
CA ASN A 232 19.78 3.51 12.22
C ASN A 232 18.94 2.33 12.74
N ASP A 233 18.80 1.25 11.97
CA ASP A 233 18.08 0.07 12.43
C ASP A 233 18.84 -0.60 13.58
N THR A 234 18.18 -0.68 14.74
CA THR A 234 18.68 -1.38 15.93
C THR A 234 17.94 -2.68 16.22
N THR A 235 16.98 -3.02 15.37
CA THR A 235 16.17 -4.23 15.47
C THR A 235 16.86 -5.40 14.77
N ALA A 236 16.32 -6.60 14.96
CA ALA A 236 16.81 -7.79 14.29
C ALA A 236 15.69 -8.42 13.46
N MET A 237 16.06 -8.97 12.32
CA MET A 237 15.19 -9.79 11.49
C MET A 237 14.66 -10.98 12.30
N ARG A 238 13.35 -11.25 12.19
CA ARG A 238 12.71 -12.42 12.83
C ARG A 238 13.08 -13.69 12.08
N ASP A 239 12.70 -14.84 12.64
CA ASP A 239 12.78 -16.12 11.94
C ASP A 239 11.79 -16.14 10.75
N ILE A 240 12.31 -15.88 9.56
CA ILE A 240 11.57 -15.80 8.30
C ILE A 240 12.26 -16.65 7.24
N ALA A 241 11.49 -17.19 6.29
CA ALA A 241 12.01 -18.00 5.20
C ALA A 241 13.11 -17.25 4.43
N SER A 242 14.12 -17.94 3.91
CA SER A 242 15.28 -17.35 3.20
C SER A 242 15.89 -18.26 2.14
N ASN A 243 15.17 -19.31 1.78
CA ASN A 243 15.66 -20.37 0.91
C ASN A 243 15.28 -20.16 -0.56
N SER A 244 14.44 -19.17 -0.87
CA SER A 244 13.99 -18.85 -2.22
C SER A 244 14.16 -17.38 -2.56
N ALA A 245 14.36 -17.07 -3.85
CA ALA A 245 14.47 -15.68 -4.32
C ALA A 245 13.22 -14.84 -3.99
N ILE A 246 12.04 -15.49 -3.96
CA ILE A 246 10.76 -14.84 -3.60
C ILE A 246 10.72 -14.37 -2.14
N ASP A 247 11.64 -14.85 -1.28
CA ASP A 247 11.75 -14.44 0.12
C ASP A 247 12.52 -13.11 0.28
N PHE A 248 13.05 -12.57 -0.81
CA PHE A 248 13.84 -11.34 -0.82
C PHE A 248 13.07 -10.19 -1.48
N GLY A 249 12.59 -10.40 -2.71
CA GLY A 249 11.72 -9.43 -3.37
C GLY A 249 11.34 -9.83 -4.79
N THR A 250 10.28 -9.20 -5.29
CA THR A 250 9.71 -9.48 -6.61
C THR A 250 9.38 -8.18 -7.34
N GLY A 251 9.90 -7.97 -8.54
CA GLY A 251 9.59 -6.78 -9.33
C GLY A 251 8.13 -6.69 -9.78
N VAL A 252 7.68 -7.63 -10.60
CA VAL A 252 6.29 -7.75 -11.03
C VAL A 252 5.86 -9.21 -10.91
N GLY A 253 4.80 -9.48 -10.15
CA GLY A 253 4.35 -10.84 -9.84
C GLY A 253 2.87 -11.08 -10.14
N VAL A 254 2.49 -12.36 -10.18
CA VAL A 254 1.09 -12.80 -10.23
C VAL A 254 0.77 -13.74 -9.07
N GLY A 255 -0.45 -13.61 -8.57
CA GLY A 255 -1.02 -14.51 -7.57
C GLY A 255 -0.61 -14.23 -6.13
N THR A 256 -0.92 -15.17 -5.26
CA THR A 256 -0.64 -15.14 -3.82
C THR A 256 -0.42 -16.58 -3.36
N ASP A 257 0.22 -16.80 -2.24
CA ASP A 257 0.29 -18.11 -1.58
C ASP A 257 -0.75 -18.29 -0.47
N SER A 258 -1.63 -17.29 -0.25
CA SER A 258 -2.62 -17.28 0.83
C SER A 258 -3.48 -18.56 0.93
N TYR A 259 -4.10 -18.77 2.10
CA TYR A 259 -5.00 -19.91 2.33
C TYR A 259 -6.22 -19.95 1.37
N SER A 260 -6.61 -18.81 0.79
CA SER A 260 -7.65 -18.77 -0.24
C SER A 260 -7.21 -19.33 -1.61
N GLY A 261 -5.94 -19.71 -1.74
CA GLY A 261 -5.33 -20.18 -2.98
C GLY A 261 -4.81 -19.03 -3.84
N ALA A 262 -4.16 -19.37 -4.95
CA ALA A 262 -3.31 -18.44 -5.68
C ALA A 262 -4.00 -17.32 -6.47
N GLY A 263 -5.33 -17.28 -6.46
CA GLY A 263 -6.08 -16.56 -7.49
C GLY A 263 -5.91 -17.23 -8.87
N LYS A 264 -6.64 -16.75 -9.87
CA LYS A 264 -6.62 -17.30 -11.23
C LYS A 264 -6.53 -16.19 -12.26
N ASN A 265 -6.05 -16.51 -13.46
CA ASN A 265 -6.09 -15.65 -14.66
C ASN A 265 -5.51 -14.23 -14.50
N ALA A 266 -4.59 -14.03 -13.56
CA ALA A 266 -3.89 -12.77 -13.44
C ALA A 266 -2.77 -12.66 -14.47
N THR A 267 -2.49 -11.44 -14.91
CA THR A 267 -1.46 -11.14 -15.90
C THR A 267 -0.50 -10.09 -15.35
N ALA A 268 0.81 -10.35 -15.47
CA ALA A 268 1.87 -9.39 -15.17
C ALA A 268 2.71 -9.19 -16.43
N ILE A 269 2.93 -7.94 -16.81
CA ILE A 269 3.64 -7.57 -18.03
C ILE A 269 4.71 -6.55 -17.68
N ASN A 270 5.97 -6.87 -18.01
CA ASN A 270 7.01 -5.86 -18.15
C ASN A 270 7.05 -5.48 -19.64
N GLN A 271 6.52 -4.31 -19.96
CA GLN A 271 6.40 -3.81 -21.34
C GLN A 271 7.79 -3.50 -21.93
N LEU A 272 7.85 -3.41 -23.27
CA LEU A 272 9.06 -2.98 -23.96
C LEU A 272 9.45 -1.57 -23.50
N GLY A 273 10.62 -1.44 -22.85
CA GLY A 273 11.09 -0.19 -22.24
C GLY A 273 10.97 -0.15 -20.71
N GLY A 274 10.14 -1.02 -20.12
CA GLY A 274 10.09 -1.21 -18.68
C GLY A 274 11.35 -1.88 -18.15
N VAL A 275 11.90 -1.35 -17.05
CA VAL A 275 13.15 -1.81 -16.43
C VAL A 275 12.89 -2.29 -15.01
N ILE A 276 13.41 -3.47 -14.67
CA ILE A 276 13.40 -4.00 -13.30
C ILE A 276 14.86 -4.26 -12.90
N ASN A 277 15.32 -3.61 -11.84
CA ASN A 277 16.65 -3.77 -11.28
C ASN A 277 16.57 -4.38 -9.88
N TYR A 278 17.48 -5.29 -9.59
CA TYR A 278 17.74 -5.81 -8.24
C TYR A 278 19.16 -5.38 -7.85
N LEU A 279 19.31 -4.76 -6.69
CA LEU A 279 20.58 -4.24 -6.16
C LEU A 279 21.17 -5.17 -5.09
#